data_AF-A0A915ZLA5-F1
#
_entry.id   AF-A0A915ZLA5-F1
#
_cell.length_a   1.000
_cell.length_b   1.000
_cell.length_c   1.000
_cell.angle_alpha   90.00
_cell.angle_beta   90.00
_cell.angle_gamma   90.00
#
_symmetry.space_group_name_H-M   'P 1'
#
loop_
_entity.id
_entity.type
_entity.pdbx_description
1 polymer ?
#
loop_
_entity_poly.entity_id
_entity_poly.type
_entity_poly.pdbx_seq_one_letter_code
_entity_poly.pdbx_strand_id
1 'polypeptide(L)'
;MDNDKWQGYTTKTDDELVNSNLEILLNQDSHNKKDINSIWQVIKNILLKAAKSKIPNKKIKVGKNMARSTDTTYINKHNPEFKIIEVPTIWNQTWALHIKSAWNQTMELIKKYRTKAQNQQIEDYINKRAAMIKNNQTKMLNSLLNRHKDKIIVDRLVQEDPVTGKIELITEPEDIMNRADDQYVELQKHRSHEFDN
;
A
#
# COMPACT_ATOMS: atom_id res chain seq x y z
N MET A 1 22.94 10.22 -20.93
CA MET A 1 23.81 9.57 -19.92
C MET A 1 25.20 9.58 -20.52
N ASP A 2 26.21 10.19 -19.88
CA ASP A 2 27.51 10.45 -20.53
C ASP A 2 28.21 9.14 -20.93
N ASN A 3 28.41 8.96 -22.24
CA ASN A 3 29.09 7.79 -22.81
C ASN A 3 30.50 7.62 -22.23
N ASP A 4 31.20 8.72 -21.98
CA ASP A 4 32.57 8.75 -21.44
C ASP A 4 32.68 8.15 -20.03
N LYS A 5 31.62 8.25 -19.22
CA LYS A 5 31.61 7.69 -17.85
C LYS A 5 31.44 6.18 -17.86
N TRP A 6 30.60 5.68 -18.75
CA TRP A 6 30.43 4.24 -18.95
C TRP A 6 31.68 3.63 -19.58
N GLN A 7 32.29 4.30 -20.56
CA GLN A 7 33.57 3.88 -21.12
C GLN A 7 34.66 3.84 -20.05
N GLY A 8 34.75 4.87 -19.20
CA GLY A 8 35.70 4.89 -18.09
C GLY A 8 35.45 3.81 -17.03
N TYR A 9 34.19 3.42 -16.80
CA TYR A 9 33.84 2.30 -15.93
C TYR A 9 34.30 0.96 -16.52
N THR A 10 34.08 0.74 -17.82
CA THR A 10 34.49 -0.48 -18.53
C THR A 10 36.01 -0.64 -18.47
N THR A 11 36.77 0.37 -18.91
CA THR A 11 38.25 0.32 -18.88
C THR A 11 38.78 0.02 -17.48
N LYS A 12 38.21 0.67 -16.45
CA LYS A 12 38.63 0.43 -15.07
C LYS A 12 38.26 -0.96 -14.55
N THR A 13 37.13 -1.51 -14.99
CA THR A 13 36.72 -2.87 -14.62
C THR A 13 37.68 -3.88 -15.24
N ASP A 14 38.05 -3.69 -16.50
CA ASP A 14 38.99 -4.54 -17.22
C ASP A 14 40.39 -4.50 -16.57
N ASP A 15 40.89 -3.30 -16.25
CA ASP A 15 42.17 -3.14 -15.54
C ASP A 15 42.20 -3.90 -14.20
N GLU A 16 41.11 -3.83 -13.44
CA GLU A 16 41.01 -4.46 -12.12
C GLU A 16 40.76 -5.97 -12.21
N LEU A 17 40.13 -6.45 -13.30
CA LEU A 17 40.00 -7.87 -13.61
C LEU A 17 41.37 -8.49 -13.91
N VAL A 18 42.15 -7.85 -14.78
CA VAL A 18 43.51 -8.31 -15.16
C VAL A 18 44.45 -8.35 -13.95
N ASN A 19 44.33 -7.38 -13.04
CA ASN A 19 45.18 -7.30 -11.85
C ASN A 19 44.66 -8.14 -10.66
N SER A 20 43.61 -8.94 -10.85
CA SER A 20 43.03 -9.75 -9.80
C SER A 20 43.50 -11.20 -9.85
N ASN A 21 43.48 -11.88 -8.70
CA ASN A 21 43.72 -13.34 -8.63
C ASN A 21 42.54 -14.16 -9.20
N LEU A 22 41.60 -13.54 -9.94
CA LEU A 22 40.40 -14.19 -10.45
C LEU A 22 40.74 -15.30 -11.45
N GLU A 23 41.71 -15.06 -12.33
CA GLU A 23 42.14 -16.05 -13.32
C GLU A 23 42.73 -17.30 -12.66
N ILE A 24 43.54 -17.12 -11.60
CA ILE A 24 44.09 -18.23 -10.80
C ILE A 24 42.96 -19.03 -10.12
N LEU A 25 41.94 -18.34 -9.61
CA LEU A 25 40.79 -18.99 -8.96
C LEU A 25 39.88 -19.69 -9.97
N LEU A 26 39.68 -19.14 -11.15
CA LEU A 26 38.83 -19.73 -12.19
C LEU A 26 39.48 -20.96 -12.85
N ASN A 27 40.81 -20.97 -12.98
CA ASN A 27 41.56 -22.04 -13.63
C ASN A 27 41.88 -23.24 -12.70
N GLN A 28 41.24 -23.33 -11.54
CA GLN A 28 41.37 -24.51 -10.67
C GLN A 28 40.60 -25.71 -11.25
N ASP A 29 41.18 -26.91 -11.15
CA ASP A 29 40.59 -28.15 -11.68
C ASP A 29 39.22 -28.51 -11.06
N SER A 30 38.93 -28.00 -9.86
CA SER A 30 37.64 -28.15 -9.20
C SER A 30 37.36 -27.01 -8.23
N HIS A 31 36.09 -26.65 -8.06
CA HIS A 31 35.64 -25.61 -7.13
C HIS A 31 34.71 -26.18 -6.08
N ASN A 32 35.00 -25.92 -4.81
CA ASN A 32 34.07 -26.15 -3.72
C ASN A 32 33.23 -24.88 -3.44
N LYS A 33 32.23 -24.99 -2.55
CA LYS A 33 31.33 -23.86 -2.20
C LYS A 33 32.07 -22.63 -1.67
N LYS A 34 33.18 -22.80 -0.95
CA LYS A 34 34.00 -21.70 -0.44
C LYS A 34 34.72 -20.98 -1.57
N ASP A 35 35.16 -21.72 -2.59
CA ASP A 35 35.84 -21.15 -3.76
C ASP A 35 34.85 -20.32 -4.59
N ILE A 36 33.63 -20.83 -4.81
CA ILE A 36 32.56 -20.08 -5.51
C ILE A 36 32.23 -18.77 -4.77
N ASN A 37 32.09 -18.82 -3.44
CA ASN A 37 31.86 -17.61 -2.66
C ASN A 37 33.03 -16.62 -2.77
N SER A 38 34.26 -17.12 -2.79
CA SER A 38 35.46 -16.28 -2.90
C SER A 38 35.55 -15.62 -4.27
N ILE A 39 35.30 -16.36 -5.35
CA ILE A 39 35.18 -15.86 -6.73
C ILE A 39 34.13 -14.74 -6.80
N TRP A 40 32.95 -14.99 -6.22
CA TRP A 40 31.88 -13.99 -6.20
C TRP A 40 32.26 -12.71 -5.45
N GLN A 41 32.94 -12.83 -4.30
CA GLN A 41 33.42 -11.66 -3.57
C GLN A 41 34.45 -10.87 -4.36
N VAL A 42 35.38 -11.54 -5.06
CA VAL A 42 36.37 -10.88 -5.91
C VAL A 42 35.69 -10.10 -7.03
N ILE A 43 34.80 -10.73 -7.79
CA ILE A 43 34.04 -10.08 -8.88
C ILE A 43 33.24 -8.89 -8.33
N LYS A 44 32.50 -9.09 -7.25
CA LYS A 44 31.70 -8.04 -6.60
C LYS A 44 32.57 -6.85 -6.19
N ASN A 45 33.73 -7.10 -5.60
CA ASN A 45 34.64 -6.04 -5.15
C ASN A 45 35.20 -5.23 -6.32
N ILE A 46 35.55 -5.89 -7.42
CA ILE A 46 36.02 -5.25 -8.65
C ILE A 46 34.95 -4.32 -9.22
N LEU A 47 33.72 -4.83 -9.40
CA LEU A 47 32.60 -4.04 -9.92
C LEU A 47 32.29 -2.84 -9.02
N LEU A 48 32.28 -3.03 -7.70
CA LEU A 48 32.04 -1.94 -6.75
C LEU A 48 33.15 -0.89 -6.77
N LYS A 49 34.42 -1.30 -6.92
CA LYS A 49 35.58 -0.39 -6.98
C LYS A 49 35.56 0.45 -8.26
N ALA A 50 35.25 -0.16 -9.39
CA ALA A 50 35.08 0.55 -10.66
C ALA A 50 33.87 1.51 -10.60
N ALA A 51 32.73 1.04 -10.09
CA ALA A 51 31.50 1.83 -9.99
C ALA A 51 31.69 3.05 -9.10
N LYS A 52 32.27 2.90 -7.90
CA LYS A 52 32.53 4.02 -6.98
C LYS A 52 33.39 5.11 -7.59
N SER A 53 34.27 4.77 -8.52
CA SER A 53 35.24 5.70 -9.10
C SER A 53 34.72 6.44 -10.32
N LYS A 54 33.88 5.81 -11.14
CA LYS A 54 33.53 6.32 -12.49
C LYS A 54 32.03 6.60 -12.64
N ILE A 55 31.18 5.89 -11.90
CA ILE A 55 29.73 6.13 -11.92
C ILE A 55 29.40 7.24 -10.89
N PRO A 56 28.70 8.31 -11.29
CA PRO A 56 28.27 9.36 -10.37
C PRO A 56 27.37 8.79 -9.27
N ASN A 57 27.84 8.83 -8.03
CA ASN A 57 27.04 8.42 -6.88
C ASN A 57 26.16 9.59 -6.44
N LYS A 58 24.84 9.38 -6.42
CA LYS A 58 23.92 10.31 -5.77
C LYS A 58 24.20 10.30 -4.27
N LYS A 59 24.80 11.37 -3.75
CA LYS A 59 24.94 11.58 -2.30
C LYS A 59 23.56 11.79 -1.71
N ILE A 60 22.95 10.72 -1.22
CA ILE A 60 21.73 10.81 -0.43
C ILE A 60 22.16 11.37 0.93
N LYS A 61 21.66 12.55 1.30
CA LYS A 61 21.74 12.99 2.69
C LYS A 61 20.91 12.00 3.48
N VAL A 62 21.56 11.09 4.19
CA VAL A 62 20.90 10.37 5.27
C VAL A 62 20.59 11.47 6.29
N GLY A 63 19.39 12.03 6.22
CA GLY A 63 18.88 12.88 7.29
C GLY A 63 19.08 12.08 8.58
N LYS A 64 19.57 12.73 9.64
CA LYS A 64 19.84 12.09 10.93
C LYS A 64 18.73 11.07 11.18
N ASN A 65 19.03 9.79 10.98
CA ASN A 65 18.16 8.76 11.45
C ASN A 65 18.27 8.98 12.96
N MET A 66 17.29 9.67 13.55
CA MET A 66 16.86 9.29 14.89
C MET A 66 16.82 7.79 14.80
N ALA A 67 17.72 7.12 15.53
CA ALA A 67 17.73 5.66 15.62
C ALA A 67 16.26 5.28 15.66
N ARG A 68 15.76 4.62 14.60
CA ARG A 68 14.38 4.14 14.62
C ARG A 68 14.36 3.31 15.88
N SER A 69 13.73 3.85 16.93
CA SER A 69 13.28 3.06 18.06
C SER A 69 12.68 1.86 17.38
N THR A 70 13.34 0.71 17.54
CA THR A 70 13.02 -0.55 16.88
C THR A 70 11.53 -0.57 16.64
N ASP A 71 11.05 -0.64 15.39
CA ASP A 71 9.66 -0.28 15.04
C ASP A 71 8.65 -0.90 16.03
N THR A 72 8.97 -2.10 16.53
CA THR A 72 8.39 -2.81 17.68
C THR A 72 8.21 -2.00 18.97
N THR A 73 9.20 -1.27 19.47
CA THR A 73 9.17 -0.44 20.69
C THR A 73 8.22 0.74 20.56
N TYR A 74 8.21 1.41 19.41
CA TYR A 74 7.25 2.48 19.13
C TYR A 74 5.82 1.92 19.05
N ILE A 75 5.64 0.80 18.34
CA ILE A 75 4.34 0.11 18.26
C ILE A 75 3.87 -0.34 19.65
N ASN A 76 4.74 -0.95 20.44
CA ASN A 76 4.44 -1.41 21.81
C ASN A 76 4.13 -0.25 22.77
N LYS A 77 4.76 0.92 22.60
CA LYS A 77 4.45 2.11 23.39
C LYS A 77 3.04 2.63 23.13
N HIS A 78 2.51 2.45 21.92
CA HIS A 78 1.20 2.95 21.52
C HIS A 78 0.11 1.88 21.52
N ASN A 79 0.46 0.61 21.73
CA ASN A 79 -0.45 -0.51 21.92
C ASN A 79 -0.15 -1.21 23.26
N PRO A 80 -0.55 -0.62 24.42
CA PRO A 80 -0.25 -1.20 25.73
C PRO A 80 -0.95 -2.54 25.98
N GLU A 81 -2.04 -2.83 25.27
CA GLU A 81 -2.82 -4.08 25.40
C GLU A 81 -2.16 -5.28 24.71
N PHE A 82 -1.27 -5.05 23.73
CA PHE A 82 -0.62 -6.13 22.98
C PHE A 82 0.82 -5.78 22.62
N LYS A 83 1.77 -6.47 23.26
CA LYS A 83 3.20 -6.25 23.09
C LYS A 83 3.79 -7.22 22.06
N ILE A 84 4.26 -6.69 20.95
CA ILE A 84 5.00 -7.44 19.94
C ILE A 84 6.31 -7.96 20.55
N ILE A 85 6.46 -9.29 20.59
CA ILE A 85 7.67 -9.98 21.01
C ILE A 85 8.77 -9.75 19.98
N GLU A 86 10.00 -9.54 20.46
CA GLU A 86 11.18 -9.38 19.60
C GLU A 86 11.47 -10.65 18.79
N VAL A 87 12.19 -10.48 17.68
CA VAL A 87 12.53 -11.60 16.80
C VAL A 87 13.52 -12.52 17.56
N PRO A 88 13.18 -13.80 17.79
CA PRO A 88 14.08 -14.73 18.45
C PRO A 88 15.24 -15.10 17.51
N THR A 89 16.38 -15.48 18.09
CA THR A 89 17.58 -15.92 17.34
C THR A 89 17.30 -17.12 16.44
N ILE A 90 16.35 -17.98 16.83
CA ILE A 90 15.87 -19.11 16.05
C ILE A 90 14.35 -18.99 15.92
N TRP A 91 13.86 -19.05 14.69
CA TRP A 91 12.43 -18.96 14.41
C TRP A 91 11.74 -20.23 14.91
N ASN A 92 10.68 -20.03 15.70
CA ASN A 92 9.89 -21.13 16.24
C ASN A 92 8.38 -20.90 15.99
N GLN A 93 7.61 -21.98 16.04
CA GLN A 93 6.18 -21.97 15.75
C GLN A 93 5.40 -21.01 16.66
N THR A 94 5.77 -20.94 17.93
CA THR A 94 5.15 -20.05 18.93
C THR A 94 5.29 -18.59 18.54
N TRP A 95 6.48 -18.18 18.12
CA TRP A 95 6.75 -16.83 17.64
C TRP A 95 5.95 -16.53 16.37
N ALA A 96 5.91 -17.45 15.40
CA ALA A 96 5.15 -17.24 14.17
C ALA A 96 3.64 -17.05 14.42
N LEU A 97 3.06 -17.88 15.29
CA LEU A 97 1.65 -17.75 15.70
C LEU A 97 1.38 -16.43 16.44
N HIS A 98 2.30 -16.03 17.31
CA HIS A 98 2.22 -14.75 18.01
C HIS A 98 2.21 -13.57 17.02
N ILE A 99 3.13 -13.54 16.04
CA ILE A 99 3.19 -12.47 15.03
C ILE A 99 1.93 -12.42 14.18
N LYS A 100 1.37 -13.58 13.80
CA LYS A 100 0.08 -13.63 13.08
C LYS A 100 -1.06 -13.03 13.90
N SER A 101 -1.13 -13.35 15.19
CA SER A 101 -2.11 -12.76 16.11
C SER A 101 -1.92 -11.25 16.26
N ALA A 102 -0.66 -10.80 16.41
CA ALA A 102 -0.27 -9.40 16.51
C ALA A 102 -0.77 -8.58 15.32
N TRP A 103 -0.57 -9.12 14.10
CA TRP A 103 -1.03 -8.49 12.87
C TRP A 103 -2.54 -8.28 12.85
N ASN A 104 -3.31 -9.33 13.16
CA ASN A 104 -4.76 -9.26 13.16
C ASN A 104 -5.29 -8.22 14.16
N GLN A 105 -4.76 -8.23 15.39
CA GLN A 105 -5.18 -7.29 16.42
C GLN A 105 -4.81 -5.84 16.04
N THR A 106 -3.62 -5.63 15.49
CA THR A 106 -3.18 -4.31 15.01
C THR A 106 -4.08 -3.81 13.89
N MET A 107 -4.48 -4.69 12.96
CA MET A 107 -5.40 -4.34 11.87
C MET A 107 -6.77 -3.92 12.40
N GLU A 108 -7.32 -4.63 13.39
CA GLU A 108 -8.60 -4.27 14.01
C GLU A 108 -8.53 -2.92 14.75
N LEU A 109 -7.42 -2.63 15.44
CA LEU A 109 -7.20 -1.32 16.06
C LEU A 109 -7.16 -0.21 15.00
N ILE A 110 -6.44 -0.42 13.89
CA ILE A 110 -6.37 0.55 12.79
C ILE A 110 -7.76 0.82 12.22
N LYS A 111 -8.58 -0.22 12.02
CA LYS A 111 -9.97 -0.06 11.58
C LYS A 111 -10.77 0.81 12.55
N LYS A 112 -10.71 0.51 13.86
CA LYS A 112 -11.40 1.30 14.90
C LYS A 112 -10.99 2.78 14.87
N TYR A 113 -9.70 3.07 14.78
CA TYR A 113 -9.21 4.45 14.71
C TYR A 113 -9.67 5.18 13.45
N ARG A 114 -9.68 4.51 12.30
CA ARG A 114 -10.21 5.08 11.04
C ARG A 114 -11.69 5.40 11.17
N THR A 115 -12.50 4.47 11.68
CA THR A 115 -13.94 4.68 11.90
C THR A 115 -14.18 5.84 12.86
N LYS A 116 -13.42 5.91 13.97
CA LYS A 116 -13.52 7.02 14.92
C LYS A 116 -13.19 8.37 14.27
N ALA A 117 -12.10 8.46 13.51
CA ALA A 117 -11.71 9.68 12.81
C ALA A 117 -12.75 10.10 11.76
N GLN A 118 -13.32 9.13 11.02
CA GLN A 118 -14.39 9.39 10.07
C GLN A 118 -15.66 9.90 10.75
N ASN A 119 -16.08 9.26 11.84
CA ASN A 119 -17.25 9.70 12.62
C ASN A 119 -17.06 11.11 13.17
N GLN A 120 -15.86 11.42 13.66
CA GLN A 120 -15.53 12.75 14.15
C GLN A 120 -15.58 13.81 13.04
N GLN A 121 -15.09 13.50 11.83
CA GLN A 121 -15.25 14.39 10.69
C GLN A 121 -16.71 14.62 10.32
N ILE A 122 -17.53 13.55 10.32
CA ILE A 122 -18.98 13.65 10.06
C ILE A 122 -19.62 14.58 11.10
N GLU A 123 -19.33 14.38 12.37
CA GLU A 123 -19.82 15.20 13.48
C GLU A 123 -19.40 16.67 13.32
N ASP A 124 -18.14 16.94 12.98
CA ASP A 124 -17.64 18.28 12.71
C ASP A 124 -18.40 18.96 11.56
N TYR A 125 -18.70 18.23 10.48
CA TYR A 125 -19.49 18.76 9.37
C TYR A 125 -20.95 19.03 9.76
N ILE A 126 -21.55 18.15 10.55
CA ILE A 126 -22.90 18.35 11.10
C ILE A 126 -22.92 19.61 11.96
N ASN A 127 -21.98 19.76 12.88
CA ASN A 127 -21.89 20.90 13.78
C ASN A 127 -21.66 22.21 13.02
N LYS A 128 -20.75 22.22 12.04
CA LYS A 128 -20.53 23.37 11.14
C LYS A 128 -21.82 23.75 10.42
N ARG A 129 -22.58 22.78 9.93
CA ARG A 129 -23.84 23.02 9.23
C ARG A 129 -24.93 23.51 10.16
N ALA A 130 -25.07 22.94 11.35
CA ALA A 130 -26.01 23.39 12.38
C ALA A 130 -25.74 24.85 12.78
N ALA A 131 -24.47 25.27 12.87
CA ALA A 131 -24.11 26.66 13.11
C ALA A 131 -24.57 27.62 12.00
N MET A 132 -24.57 27.17 10.73
CA MET A 132 -25.03 27.99 9.59
C MET A 132 -26.54 28.23 9.60
N ILE A 133 -27.34 27.34 10.22
CA ILE A 133 -28.79 27.52 10.36
C ILE A 133 -29.11 28.79 11.17
N LYS A 134 -28.29 29.13 12.16
CA LYS A 134 -28.48 30.33 12.98
C LYS A 134 -27.88 31.58 12.34
N ASN A 135 -26.66 31.47 11.80
CA ASN A 135 -25.84 32.65 11.49
C ASN A 135 -25.54 32.87 10.00
N ASN A 136 -25.84 31.92 9.11
CA ASN A 136 -25.43 32.00 7.70
C ASN A 136 -26.34 31.21 6.74
N GLN A 137 -27.65 31.41 6.88
CA GLN A 137 -28.70 30.64 6.19
C GLN A 137 -28.58 30.72 4.65
N THR A 138 -28.26 31.89 4.10
CA THR A 138 -28.10 32.08 2.64
C THR A 138 -26.98 31.21 2.07
N LYS A 139 -25.84 31.11 2.75
CA LYS A 139 -24.74 30.23 2.34
C LYS A 139 -25.13 28.75 2.40
N MET A 140 -25.89 28.36 3.43
CA MET A 140 -26.43 27.00 3.55
C MET A 140 -27.38 26.67 2.39
N LEU A 141 -28.33 27.56 2.09
CA LEU A 141 -29.29 27.39 1.01
C LEU A 141 -28.60 27.28 -0.36
N ASN A 142 -27.65 28.18 -0.64
CA ASN A 142 -26.89 28.14 -1.89
C ASN A 142 -26.05 26.86 -2.04
N SER A 143 -25.47 26.35 -0.95
CA SER A 143 -24.74 25.08 -0.97
C SER A 143 -25.65 23.86 -1.23
N LEU A 144 -26.93 23.95 -0.86
CA LEU A 144 -27.90 22.87 -1.07
C LEU A 144 -28.49 22.91 -2.48
N LEU A 145 -28.89 24.09 -2.93
CA LEU A 145 -29.52 24.28 -4.22
C LEU A 145 -28.54 24.08 -5.37
N ASN A 146 -27.29 24.54 -5.21
CA ASN A 146 -26.25 24.42 -6.23
C ASN A 146 -25.38 23.17 -6.06
N ARG A 147 -25.84 22.17 -5.29
CA ARG A 147 -25.08 20.94 -5.10
C ARG A 147 -25.06 20.16 -6.42
N HIS A 148 -23.87 19.90 -6.96
CA HIS A 148 -23.71 18.98 -8.07
C HIS A 148 -24.30 17.61 -7.67
N LYS A 149 -25.19 17.09 -8.51
CA LYS A 149 -25.76 15.75 -8.32
C LYS A 149 -25.11 14.85 -9.36
N ASP A 150 -24.30 13.92 -8.89
CA ASP A 150 -23.79 12.85 -9.74
C ASP A 150 -25.00 12.05 -10.25
N LYS A 151 -25.18 12.03 -11.58
CA LYS A 151 -26.19 11.19 -12.22
C LYS A 151 -25.61 9.80 -12.37
N ILE A 152 -26.13 8.84 -11.63
CA ILE A 152 -25.82 7.42 -11.86
C ILE A 152 -26.56 7.02 -13.14
N ILE A 153 -25.81 6.60 -14.15
CA ILE A 153 -26.37 6.02 -15.39
C ILE A 153 -26.12 4.52 -15.32
N VAL A 154 -27.19 3.74 -15.41
CA VAL A 154 -27.12 2.27 -15.42
C VAL A 154 -27.18 1.84 -16.88
N ASP A 155 -26.03 1.44 -17.42
CA ASP A 155 -25.92 1.03 -18.83
C ASP A 155 -26.12 -0.49 -19.02
N ARG A 156 -26.04 -1.26 -17.93
CA ARG A 156 -26.09 -2.73 -17.97
C ARG A 156 -26.68 -3.28 -16.68
N LEU A 157 -27.49 -4.31 -16.82
CA LEU A 157 -28.10 -5.03 -15.70
C LEU A 157 -27.79 -6.52 -15.82
N VAL A 158 -27.31 -7.13 -14.74
CA VAL A 158 -27.06 -8.58 -14.70
C VAL A 158 -28.19 -9.22 -13.93
N GLN A 159 -28.85 -10.19 -14.55
CA GLN A 159 -29.94 -10.95 -13.96
C GLN A 159 -29.66 -12.44 -14.04
N GLU A 160 -29.91 -13.15 -12.94
CA GLU A 160 -29.88 -14.60 -12.90
C GLU A 160 -31.31 -15.11 -13.04
N ASP A 161 -31.54 -16.03 -13.98
CA ASP A 161 -32.81 -16.73 -14.09
C ASP A 161 -32.95 -17.68 -12.89
N PRO A 162 -33.95 -17.47 -12.01
CA PRO A 162 -34.11 -18.24 -10.78
C PRO A 162 -34.39 -19.74 -11.03
N VAL A 163 -34.82 -20.12 -12.23
CA VAL A 163 -35.16 -21.52 -12.56
C VAL A 163 -33.99 -22.25 -13.20
N THR A 164 -33.26 -21.58 -14.09
CA THR A 164 -32.18 -22.20 -14.87
C THR A 164 -30.78 -21.89 -14.34
N GLY A 165 -30.64 -20.93 -13.42
CA GLY A 165 -29.35 -20.43 -12.94
C GLY A 165 -28.52 -19.73 -14.02
N LYS A 166 -29.14 -19.43 -15.17
CA LYS A 166 -28.48 -18.80 -16.30
C LYS A 166 -28.36 -17.30 -16.03
N ILE A 167 -27.15 -16.77 -16.17
CA ILE A 167 -26.88 -15.34 -16.05
C ILE A 167 -27.12 -14.67 -17.41
N GLU A 168 -28.00 -13.68 -17.45
CA GLU A 168 -28.27 -12.83 -18.60
C GLU A 168 -27.85 -11.39 -18.35
N LEU A 169 -27.28 -10.77 -19.39
CA LEU A 169 -26.85 -9.38 -19.39
C LEU A 169 -27.82 -8.56 -20.23
N ILE A 170 -28.57 -7.68 -19.57
CA ILE A 170 -29.50 -6.76 -20.20
C ILE A 170 -28.73 -5.48 -20.53
N THR A 171 -28.81 -5.05 -21.79
CA THR A 171 -28.10 -3.88 -22.31
C THR A 171 -29.04 -2.86 -22.99
N GLU A 172 -30.27 -3.27 -23.29
CA GLU A 172 -31.25 -2.40 -23.93
C GLU A 172 -31.85 -1.41 -22.91
N PRO A 173 -31.89 -0.10 -23.21
CA PRO A 173 -32.32 0.92 -22.25
C PRO A 173 -33.73 0.72 -21.69
N GLU A 174 -34.68 0.28 -22.53
CA GLU A 174 -36.06 0.05 -22.07
C GLU A 174 -36.14 -1.14 -21.11
N ASP A 175 -35.43 -2.23 -21.41
CA ASP A 175 -35.39 -3.41 -20.55
C ASP A 175 -34.66 -3.13 -19.23
N ILE A 176 -33.57 -2.34 -19.27
CA ILE A 176 -32.88 -1.88 -18.06
C ILE A 176 -33.83 -1.06 -17.20
N MET A 177 -34.57 -0.12 -17.80
CA MET A 177 -35.48 0.74 -17.05
C MET A 177 -36.60 -0.06 -16.39
N ASN A 178 -37.15 -1.07 -17.08
CA ASN A 178 -38.21 -1.93 -16.53
C ASN A 178 -37.69 -2.86 -15.43
N ARG A 179 -36.47 -3.40 -15.56
CA ARG A 179 -35.94 -4.42 -14.65
C ARG A 179 -35.14 -3.85 -13.49
N ALA A 180 -34.64 -2.61 -13.61
CA ALA A 180 -33.83 -1.97 -12.58
C ALA A 180 -34.63 -1.72 -11.28
N ASP A 181 -35.91 -1.37 -11.39
CA ASP A 181 -36.76 -1.12 -10.22
C ASP A 181 -36.90 -2.37 -9.34
N ASP A 182 -37.12 -3.53 -9.97
CA ASP A 182 -37.21 -4.81 -9.27
C ASP A 182 -35.86 -5.21 -8.64
N GLN A 183 -34.75 -5.07 -9.38
CA GLN A 183 -33.42 -5.49 -8.90
C GLN A 183 -32.88 -4.64 -7.76
N TYR A 184 -33.25 -3.35 -7.71
CA TYR A 184 -32.76 -2.42 -6.69
C TYR A 184 -33.82 -2.06 -5.64
N VAL A 185 -34.91 -2.82 -5.54
CA VAL A 185 -35.99 -2.58 -4.55
C VAL A 185 -35.48 -2.45 -3.11
N GLU A 186 -34.44 -3.21 -2.75
CA GLU A 186 -33.82 -3.13 -1.42
C GLU A 186 -33.07 -1.81 -1.17
N LEU A 187 -32.65 -1.11 -2.22
CA LEU A 187 -32.03 0.22 -2.14
C LEU A 187 -33.08 1.33 -2.06
N GLN A 188 -34.33 1.04 -2.48
CA GLN A 188 -35.47 1.95 -2.42
C GLN A 188 -36.13 1.97 -1.03
N LYS A 189 -35.38 1.70 0.05
CA LYS A 189 -35.92 1.74 1.41
C LYS A 189 -36.49 3.12 1.72
N HIS A 190 -37.76 3.14 2.11
CA HIS A 190 -38.37 4.32 2.70
C HIS A 190 -37.53 4.73 3.90
N ARG A 191 -37.05 5.98 3.90
CA ARG A 191 -36.41 6.54 5.09
C ARG A 191 -37.53 6.74 6.11
N SER A 192 -37.53 5.95 7.18
CA SER A 192 -38.34 6.28 8.35
C SER A 192 -37.78 7.55 8.93
N HIS A 193 -38.34 8.68 8.53
CA HIS A 193 -38.08 9.95 9.16
C HIS A 193 -39.25 10.21 10.10
N GLU A 194 -38.98 10.38 11.39
CA GLU A 194 -40.02 10.58 12.41
C GLU A 194 -40.73 11.96 12.31
N PHE A 195 -40.70 12.60 11.13
CA PHE A 195 -41.32 13.90 10.88
C PHE A 195 -42.83 13.83 10.62
N ASP A 196 -43.40 12.63 10.50
CA ASP A 196 -44.84 12.45 10.23
C ASP A 196 -45.68 12.28 11.51
N ASN A 197 -45.16 12.73 12.67
CA ASN A 197 -45.90 12.89 13.92
C ASN A 197 -46.12 14.37 14.25
#